data_AF-A0A351MLA0-F1
#
_entry.id   AF-A0A351MLA0-F1
#
_cell.length_a   1.000
_cell.length_b   1.000
_cell.length_c   1.000
_cell.angle_alpha   90.00
_cell.angle_beta   90.00
_cell.angle_gamma   90.00
#
_symmetry.space_group_name_H-M   'P 1'
#
loop_
_entity.id
_entity.type
_entity.pdbx_description
1 polymer ?
#
loop_
_entity_poly.entity_id
_entity_poly.type
_entity_poly.pdbx_seq_one_letter_code
_entity_poly.pdbx_strand_id
1 'polypeptide(L)'
;WLPFEAVANGACVFAAGHRVQDFIRHDYALLTFDRDSRDVEYPVIIPRGTQYPTDGPVWEGYFTPTCARGEPATEFELKICEISRATGPQKAIGYDENSRLRVLDRAKDEVVVICLNEGDATLGFLRPPHPPHRTEARLRIGFAVNNDRYLTATVSDLLTNTRLMENQPVVKLR
;
A
#
# COMPACT_ATOMS: atom_id res chain seq x y z
N TRP A 1 29.91 -22.22 9.67
CA TRP A 1 29.38 -20.98 9.11
C TRP A 1 29.21 -19.98 10.23
N LEU A 2 30.11 -18.99 10.30
CA LEU A 2 29.95 -17.89 11.25
C LEU A 2 28.92 -16.89 10.68
N PRO A 3 28.00 -16.34 11.50
CA PRO A 3 26.95 -15.42 11.02
C PRO A 3 27.47 -14.25 10.18
N PHE A 4 28.65 -13.74 10.50
CA PHE A 4 29.29 -12.63 9.78
C PHE A 4 29.80 -13.02 8.38
N GLU A 5 30.28 -14.25 8.22
CA GLU A 5 30.72 -14.75 6.91
C GLU A 5 29.54 -14.92 5.95
N ALA A 6 28.36 -15.31 6.46
CA ALA A 6 27.17 -15.44 5.63
C ALA A 6 26.73 -14.08 5.04
N VAL A 7 26.76 -13.01 5.84
CA VAL A 7 26.44 -11.64 5.37
C VAL A 7 27.47 -11.16 4.35
N ALA A 8 28.77 -11.34 4.63
CA ALA A 8 29.84 -10.92 3.73
C ALA A 8 29.77 -11.68 2.39
N ASN A 9 29.58 -13.00 2.42
CA ASN A 9 29.41 -13.80 1.20
C ASN A 9 28.17 -13.38 0.41
N GLY A 10 27.05 -13.12 1.08
CA GLY A 10 25.83 -12.61 0.43
C GLY A 10 26.07 -11.27 -0.28
N ALA A 11 26.79 -10.34 0.36
CA ALA A 11 27.15 -9.06 -0.23
C ALA A 11 28.07 -9.23 -1.45
N CYS A 12 29.07 -10.12 -1.39
CA CYS A 12 29.95 -10.42 -2.52
C CYS A 12 29.19 -11.04 -3.70
N VAL A 13 28.27 -11.97 -3.45
CA VAL A 13 27.42 -12.58 -4.49
C VAL A 13 26.53 -11.52 -5.15
N PHE A 14 25.91 -10.64 -4.36
CA PHE A 14 25.14 -9.51 -4.89
C PHE A 14 26.02 -8.55 -5.73
N ALA A 15 27.21 -8.19 -5.24
CA ALA A 15 28.15 -7.32 -5.94
C ALA A 15 28.68 -7.94 -7.25
N ALA A 16 28.74 -9.27 -7.35
CA ALA A 16 29.11 -9.99 -8.56
C ALA A 16 28.00 -10.02 -9.64
N GLY A 17 26.87 -9.34 -9.41
CA GLY A 17 25.78 -9.19 -10.38
C GLY A 17 24.71 -10.27 -10.28
N HIS A 18 24.74 -11.12 -9.25
CA HIS A 18 23.63 -12.05 -9.00
C HIS A 18 22.41 -11.28 -8.51
N ARG A 19 21.27 -11.47 -9.19
CA ARG A 19 20.00 -10.86 -8.80
C ARG A 19 19.47 -11.57 -7.56
N VAL A 20 19.33 -10.83 -6.46
CA VAL A 20 18.57 -11.29 -5.29
C VAL A 20 17.10 -11.03 -5.60
N GLN A 21 16.31 -12.10 -5.63
CA GLN A 21 14.86 -12.02 -5.75
C GLN A 21 14.32 -11.62 -4.38
N ASP A 22 13.67 -10.47 -4.31
CA ASP A 22 13.14 -9.92 -3.07
C ASP A 22 11.62 -9.77 -3.15
N PHE A 23 10.99 -9.73 -1.99
CA PHE A 23 9.55 -9.82 -1.82
C PHE A 23 9.05 -8.73 -0.88
N ILE A 24 7.84 -8.25 -1.15
CA ILE A 24 7.16 -7.28 -0.29
C ILE A 24 6.77 -7.92 1.04
N ARG A 25 7.05 -7.24 2.16
CA ARG A 25 6.90 -7.84 3.51
C ARG A 25 5.51 -7.69 4.11
N HIS A 26 4.85 -6.58 3.82
CA HIS A 26 3.52 -6.25 4.36
C HIS A 26 2.47 -6.27 3.26
N ASP A 27 1.20 -6.40 3.66
CA ASP A 27 0.11 -6.12 2.76
C ASP A 27 -0.01 -4.59 2.62
N TYR A 28 -0.21 -4.09 1.41
CA TYR A 28 -0.54 -2.69 1.17
C TYR A 28 -1.93 -2.58 0.58
N ALA A 29 -2.70 -1.64 1.08
CA ALA A 29 -4.09 -1.40 0.72
C ALA A 29 -4.31 0.05 0.28
N LEU A 30 -5.35 0.23 -0.53
CA LEU A 30 -5.91 1.55 -0.81
C LEU A 30 -6.99 1.83 0.24
N LEU A 31 -7.00 3.02 0.83
CA LEU A 31 -8.12 3.47 1.66
C LEU A 31 -9.26 3.91 0.75
N THR A 32 -10.39 3.21 0.85
CA THR A 32 -11.61 3.48 0.09
C THR A 32 -12.80 3.64 1.05
N PHE A 33 -13.94 4.05 0.52
CA PHE A 33 -15.18 4.14 1.27
C PHE A 33 -16.26 3.38 0.51
N ASP A 34 -17.02 2.54 1.22
CA ASP A 34 -18.24 1.99 0.63
C ASP A 34 -19.22 3.13 0.34
N ARG A 35 -19.84 3.09 -0.83
CA ARG A 35 -20.69 4.21 -1.28
C ARG A 35 -21.98 4.30 -0.47
N ASP A 36 -22.53 3.16 -0.06
CA ASP A 36 -23.87 3.08 0.50
C ASP A 36 -23.81 3.17 2.04
N SER A 37 -22.91 2.43 2.68
CA SER A 37 -22.71 2.46 4.14
C SER A 37 -21.78 3.57 4.61
N ARG A 38 -20.91 4.10 3.73
CA ARG A 38 -19.84 5.06 4.05
C ARG A 38 -18.77 4.50 5.00
N ASP A 39 -18.73 3.19 5.15
CA ASP A 39 -17.70 2.53 5.95
C ASP A 39 -16.35 2.61 5.26
N VAL A 40 -15.29 2.72 6.06
CA VAL A 40 -13.91 2.71 5.55
C VAL A 40 -13.55 1.28 5.15
N GLU A 41 -12.98 1.13 3.97
CA GLU A 41 -12.48 -0.13 3.45
C GLU A 41 -10.99 -0.05 3.10
N TYR A 42 -10.32 -1.19 3.21
CA TYR A 42 -8.88 -1.33 2.90
C TYR A 42 -8.65 -2.50 1.94
N PRO A 43 -9.12 -2.44 0.68
CA PRO A 43 -8.79 -3.43 -0.33
C PRO A 43 -7.28 -3.56 -0.50
N VAL A 44 -6.75 -4.77 -0.30
CA VAL A 44 -5.33 -5.08 -0.51
C VAL A 44 -5.01 -4.96 -2.00
N ILE A 45 -4.10 -4.05 -2.33
CA ILE A 45 -3.63 -3.78 -3.69
C ILE A 45 -2.28 -4.45 -3.97
N ILE A 46 -1.42 -4.62 -2.95
CA ILE A 46 -0.17 -5.37 -3.04
C ILE A 46 -0.13 -6.37 -1.87
N PRO A 47 -0.35 -7.66 -2.12
CA PRO A 47 -0.20 -8.68 -1.10
C PRO A 47 1.26 -8.82 -0.63
N ARG A 48 1.46 -9.14 0.64
CA ARG A 48 2.76 -9.62 1.14
C ARG A 48 3.22 -10.84 0.34
N GLY A 49 4.52 -10.97 0.14
CA GLY A 49 5.11 -11.99 -0.73
C GLY A 49 5.07 -11.65 -2.21
N THR A 50 4.56 -10.47 -2.61
CA THR A 50 4.66 -10.02 -4.00
C THR A 50 6.13 -9.82 -4.37
N GLN A 51 6.56 -10.45 -5.45
CA GLN A 51 7.91 -10.25 -6.00
C GLN A 51 8.01 -8.88 -6.66
N TYR A 52 9.18 -8.23 -6.54
CA TYR A 52 9.45 -6.96 -7.23
C TYR A 52 10.82 -6.98 -7.97
N PRO A 53 10.98 -6.20 -9.06
CA PRO A 53 9.94 -5.41 -9.74
C PRO A 53 8.85 -6.31 -10.35
N THR A 54 7.67 -5.74 -10.58
CA THR A 54 6.58 -6.42 -11.28
C THR A 54 6.65 -6.09 -12.79
N ASP A 55 6.33 -7.05 -13.65
CA ASP A 55 6.36 -6.85 -15.12
C ASP A 55 5.22 -5.94 -15.63
N GLY A 56 4.22 -5.70 -14.80
CA GLY A 56 3.08 -4.83 -15.05
C GLY A 56 2.25 -4.60 -13.79
N PRO A 57 1.04 -4.03 -13.92
CA PRO A 57 0.11 -3.90 -12.81
C PRO A 57 -0.24 -5.26 -12.23
N VAL A 58 -0.01 -5.44 -10.93
CA VAL A 58 -0.44 -6.63 -10.18
C VAL A 58 -1.88 -6.51 -9.69
N TRP A 59 -2.41 -5.29 -9.71
CA TRP A 59 -3.77 -4.98 -9.36
C TRP A 59 -4.31 -3.88 -10.26
N GLU A 60 -5.60 -3.97 -10.61
CA GLU A 60 -6.34 -2.94 -11.33
C GLU A 60 -7.72 -2.76 -10.70
N GLY A 61 -8.18 -1.52 -10.60
CA GLY A 61 -9.50 -1.18 -10.07
C GLY A 61 -10.12 0.03 -10.74
N TYR A 62 -11.45 0.14 -10.58
CA TYR A 62 -12.28 1.16 -11.19
C TYR A 62 -13.00 1.94 -10.09
N PHE A 63 -12.80 3.26 -10.05
CA PHE A 63 -13.24 4.11 -8.95
C PHE A 63 -14.03 5.31 -9.41
N THR A 64 -15.02 5.65 -8.60
CA THR A 64 -15.76 6.91 -8.70
C THR A 64 -15.12 7.90 -7.72
N PRO A 65 -14.64 9.07 -8.18
CA PRO A 65 -14.08 10.09 -7.29
C PRO A 65 -15.03 10.49 -6.17
N THR A 66 -14.51 10.64 -4.96
CA THR A 66 -15.30 11.05 -3.80
C THR A 66 -15.58 12.55 -3.85
N CYS A 67 -16.86 12.92 -3.90
CA CYS A 67 -17.31 14.31 -3.82
C CYS A 67 -17.52 14.74 -2.37
N ALA A 68 -16.47 15.31 -1.75
CA ALA A 68 -16.54 15.80 -0.38
C ALA A 68 -17.65 16.87 -0.22
N ARG A 69 -18.47 16.73 0.83
CA ARG A 69 -19.59 17.65 1.14
C ARG A 69 -20.61 17.84 0.00
N GLY A 70 -20.63 16.94 -0.98
CA GLY A 70 -21.50 17.07 -2.15
C GLY A 70 -21.04 18.15 -3.13
N GLU A 71 -19.78 18.58 -3.07
CA GLU A 71 -19.19 19.47 -4.06
C GLU A 71 -18.48 18.66 -5.17
N PRO A 72 -18.44 19.16 -6.43
CA PRO A 72 -17.75 18.45 -7.50
C PRO A 72 -16.25 18.24 -7.19
N ALA A 73 -15.78 17.00 -7.28
CA ALA A 73 -14.36 16.70 -7.06
C ALA A 73 -13.51 17.24 -8.21
N THR A 74 -12.55 18.11 -7.88
CA THR A 74 -11.62 18.72 -8.86
C THR A 74 -10.27 18.01 -8.91
N GLU A 75 -10.04 17.09 -7.97
CA GLU A 75 -8.80 16.36 -7.77
C GLU A 75 -9.11 14.91 -7.36
N PHE A 76 -8.11 14.04 -7.45
CA PHE A 76 -8.19 12.67 -6.95
C PHE A 76 -7.01 12.36 -6.03
N GLU A 77 -7.31 11.62 -4.96
CA GLU A 77 -6.35 11.21 -3.94
C GLU A 77 -6.26 9.68 -3.91
N LEU A 78 -5.05 9.15 -3.74
CA LEU A 78 -4.84 7.71 -3.47
C LEU A 78 -4.13 7.56 -2.13
N LYS A 79 -4.89 7.28 -1.07
CA LYS A 79 -4.33 7.03 0.25
C LYS A 79 -3.89 5.58 0.37
N ILE A 80 -2.59 5.36 0.48
CA ILE A 80 -2.00 4.02 0.56
C ILE A 80 -1.67 3.71 2.01
N CYS A 81 -2.13 2.57 2.49
CA CYS A 81 -1.90 2.15 3.86
C CYS A 81 -1.21 0.78 3.91
N GLU A 82 -0.25 0.64 4.82
CA GLU A 82 0.39 -0.61 5.17
C GLU A 82 -0.47 -1.33 6.20
N ILE A 83 -0.78 -2.61 5.94
CA ILE A 83 -1.50 -3.48 6.85
C ILE A 83 -0.50 -4.45 7.47
N SER A 84 -0.19 -4.21 8.74
CA SER A 84 0.62 -5.08 9.57
C SER A 84 -0.29 -6.03 10.35
N ARG A 85 -0.18 -7.32 10.04
CA ARG A 85 -0.80 -8.38 10.83
C ARG A 85 0.25 -8.93 11.78
N ALA A 86 0.01 -8.79 13.09
CA ALA A 86 0.82 -9.46 14.08
C ALA A 86 0.73 -10.98 13.85
N THR A 87 1.73 -11.56 13.19
CA THR A 87 1.73 -13.00 12.92
C THR A 87 2.65 -13.67 13.94
N GLY A 88 2.07 -14.23 15.00
CA GLY A 88 2.76 -14.95 16.07
C GLY A 88 2.29 -14.56 17.46
N PRO A 89 2.57 -15.37 18.51
CA PRO A 89 2.30 -14.97 19.88
C PRO A 89 3.08 -13.70 20.16
N GLN A 90 2.39 -12.56 20.26
CA GLN A 90 2.98 -11.32 20.74
C GLN A 90 3.31 -11.53 22.23
N LYS A 91 4.51 -12.05 22.48
CA LYS A 91 5.10 -12.16 23.81
C LYS A 91 5.45 -10.76 24.26
N ALA A 92 4.56 -10.10 24.99
CA ALA A 92 4.93 -8.88 25.69
C ALA A 92 5.83 -9.27 26.88
N ILE A 93 6.92 -8.55 27.10
CA ILE A 93 7.77 -8.76 28.27
C ILE A 93 7.23 -7.85 29.37
N GLY A 94 6.75 -8.45 30.46
CA GLY A 94 6.31 -7.76 31.66
C GLY A 94 7.10 -8.20 32.88
N TYR A 95 6.92 -7.48 33.98
CA TYR A 95 7.45 -7.85 35.29
C TYR A 95 6.27 -8.27 36.18
N ASP A 96 6.40 -9.40 36.90
CA ASP A 96 5.42 -9.78 37.92
C ASP A 96 5.58 -8.94 39.21
N GLU A 97 4.69 -9.15 40.18
CA GLU A 97 4.69 -8.44 41.48
C GLU A 97 6.02 -8.62 42.26
N ASN A 98 6.84 -9.60 41.89
CA ASN A 98 8.16 -9.86 42.45
C ASN A 98 9.30 -9.40 41.52
N SER A 99 9.01 -8.52 40.56
CA SER A 99 9.96 -8.00 39.57
C SER A 99 10.66 -9.08 38.72
N ARG A 100 10.01 -10.25 38.51
CA ARG A 100 10.54 -11.28 37.62
C ARG A 100 9.99 -11.10 36.21
N LEU A 101 10.88 -11.23 35.24
CA LEU A 101 10.57 -11.12 33.82
C LEU A 101 9.63 -12.27 33.42
N ARG A 102 8.43 -11.95 32.92
CA ARG A 102 7.48 -12.92 32.37
C ARG A 102 7.04 -12.51 30.98
N VAL A 103 6.82 -13.54 30.15
CA VAL A 103 6.15 -13.41 28.86
C VAL A 103 4.65 -13.33 29.12
N LEU A 104 4.04 -12.23 28.73
CA LEU A 104 2.60 -11.98 28.73
C LEU A 104 2.04 -12.32 27.35
N ASP A 105 0.89 -13.00 27.32
CA ASP A 105 0.13 -13.20 26.10
C ASP A 105 -0.65 -11.91 25.79
N ARG A 106 -0.30 -11.22 24.70
CA ARG A 106 -1.17 -10.19 24.14
C ARG A 106 -2.34 -10.84 23.39
N ALA A 107 -3.49 -10.17 23.43
CA ALA A 107 -4.70 -10.62 22.74
C ALA A 107 -4.44 -10.85 21.23
N LYS A 108 -5.13 -11.86 20.70
CA LYS A 108 -5.03 -12.35 19.31
C LYS A 108 -5.43 -11.26 18.29
N ASP A 109 -4.72 -11.27 17.15
CA ASP A 109 -5.11 -10.65 15.87
C ASP A 109 -5.32 -9.12 15.86
N GLU A 110 -4.40 -8.36 16.46
CA GLU A 110 -4.35 -6.91 16.24
C GLU A 110 -3.82 -6.62 14.82
N VAL A 111 -4.73 -6.17 13.96
CA VAL A 111 -4.42 -5.63 12.63
C VAL A 111 -4.11 -4.16 12.79
N VAL A 112 -2.86 -3.77 12.53
CA VAL A 112 -2.42 -2.37 12.57
C VAL A 112 -2.40 -1.84 11.14
N VAL A 113 -3.10 -0.74 10.90
CA VAL A 113 -3.14 -0.05 9.60
C VAL A 113 -2.44 1.30 9.73
N ILE A 114 -1.47 1.57 8.87
CA ILE A 114 -0.69 2.81 8.87
C ILE A 114 -0.73 3.42 7.48
N CYS A 115 -1.32 4.60 7.32
CA CYS A 115 -1.34 5.28 6.04
C CYS A 115 -0.03 6.03 5.78
N LEU A 116 0.57 5.77 4.62
CA LEU A 116 1.97 6.09 4.34
C LEU A 116 2.15 7.47 3.69
N ASN A 117 1.08 8.03 3.12
CA ASN A 117 1.09 9.30 2.39
C ASN A 117 0.02 10.29 2.89
N GLU A 118 -0.28 10.30 4.20
CA GLU A 118 -1.32 11.17 4.76
C GLU A 118 -1.14 12.68 4.49
N GLY A 119 0.10 13.15 4.31
CA GLY A 119 0.40 14.56 4.04
C GLY A 119 0.43 14.97 2.57
N ASP A 120 0.43 14.01 1.63
CA ASP A 120 0.54 14.26 0.19
C ASP A 120 -0.14 13.12 -0.59
N ALA A 121 -1.47 13.05 -0.45
CA ALA A 121 -2.30 12.02 -1.07
C ALA A 121 -2.86 12.44 -2.43
N THR A 122 -2.84 13.75 -2.75
CA THR A 122 -3.34 14.30 -4.01
C THR A 122 -2.37 13.98 -5.13
N LEU A 123 -2.83 13.24 -6.14
CA LEU A 123 -1.97 12.80 -7.24
C LEU A 123 -2.31 13.46 -8.58
N GLY A 124 -3.44 14.15 -8.70
CA GLY A 124 -3.75 14.91 -9.91
C GLY A 124 -5.14 15.54 -9.93
N PHE A 125 -5.42 16.26 -11.02
CA PHE A 125 -6.63 17.05 -11.20
C PHE A 125 -7.61 16.40 -12.19
N LEU A 126 -8.90 16.57 -11.92
CA LEU A 126 -10.01 16.13 -12.75
C LEU A 126 -10.58 17.31 -13.54
N ARG A 127 -10.46 17.25 -14.87
CA ARG A 127 -11.00 18.27 -15.77
C ARG A 127 -11.87 17.60 -16.84
N PRO A 128 -13.20 17.84 -16.85
CA PRO A 128 -13.97 18.67 -15.93
C PRO A 128 -14.05 18.06 -14.51
N PRO A 129 -14.46 18.83 -13.48
CA PRO A 129 -14.72 18.30 -12.15
C PRO A 129 -15.75 17.15 -12.16
N HIS A 130 -15.57 16.15 -11.31
CA HIS A 130 -16.50 15.02 -11.17
C HIS A 130 -17.73 15.45 -10.38
N PRO A 131 -18.95 15.39 -10.93
CA PRO A 131 -20.13 15.85 -10.22
C PRO A 131 -20.66 14.79 -9.22
N PRO A 132 -21.23 15.21 -8.07
CA PRO A 132 -21.67 14.28 -7.00
C PRO A 132 -22.75 13.27 -7.38
N HIS A 133 -23.56 13.57 -8.40
CA HIS A 133 -24.67 12.69 -8.81
C HIS A 133 -24.22 11.55 -9.72
N ARG A 134 -23.00 11.59 -10.26
CA ARG A 134 -22.45 10.52 -11.09
C ARG A 134 -21.87 9.42 -10.23
N THR A 135 -22.34 8.22 -10.49
CA THR A 135 -21.98 7.01 -9.73
C THR A 135 -21.11 6.06 -10.53
N GLU A 136 -21.01 6.26 -11.84
CA GLU A 136 -20.17 5.46 -12.71
C GLU A 136 -18.67 5.66 -12.41
N ALA A 137 -17.90 4.61 -12.59
CA ALA A 137 -16.45 4.67 -12.45
C ALA A 137 -15.86 5.65 -13.47
N ARG A 138 -15.01 6.55 -12.98
CA ARG A 138 -14.30 7.53 -13.80
C ARG A 138 -12.81 7.25 -13.85
N LEU A 139 -12.22 6.69 -12.80
CA LEU A 139 -10.79 6.42 -12.74
C LEU A 139 -10.54 4.93 -12.88
N ARG A 140 -9.71 4.55 -13.87
CA ARG A 140 -9.08 3.24 -13.90
C ARG A 140 -7.67 3.36 -13.35
N ILE A 141 -7.35 2.59 -12.32
CA ILE A 141 -6.09 2.68 -11.59
C ILE A 141 -5.42 1.32 -11.61
N GLY A 142 -4.19 1.26 -12.10
CA GLY A 142 -3.32 0.09 -12.01
C GLY A 142 -2.16 0.35 -11.05
N PHE A 143 -1.85 -0.63 -10.20
CA PHE A 143 -0.72 -0.58 -9.26
C PHE A 143 0.33 -1.64 -9.60
N ALA A 144 1.59 -1.22 -9.59
CA ALA A 144 2.77 -2.05 -9.84
C ALA A 144 3.86 -1.71 -8.81
N VAL A 145 4.93 -2.52 -8.74
CA VAL A 145 6.09 -2.24 -7.90
C VAL A 145 7.34 -2.18 -8.76
N ASN A 146 8.10 -1.08 -8.66
CA ASN A 146 9.33 -0.92 -9.44
C ASN A 146 10.57 -1.55 -8.74
N ASN A 147 11.74 -1.43 -9.38
CA ASN A 147 13.00 -1.98 -8.88
C ASN A 147 13.42 -1.42 -7.51
N ASP A 148 13.00 -0.19 -7.19
CA ASP A 148 13.38 0.53 -5.98
C ASP A 148 12.36 0.37 -4.84
N ARG A 149 11.42 -0.58 -4.97
CA ARG A 149 10.28 -0.81 -4.07
C ARG A 149 9.32 0.37 -3.95
N TYR A 150 9.18 1.19 -4.98
CA TYR A 150 8.07 2.13 -5.02
C TYR A 150 6.83 1.42 -5.56
N LEU A 151 5.72 1.62 -4.87
CA LEU A 151 4.40 1.45 -5.45
C LEU A 151 4.24 2.51 -6.53
N THR A 152 4.04 2.08 -7.77
CA THR A 152 3.77 2.95 -8.90
C THR A 152 2.32 2.86 -9.32
N ALA A 153 1.71 3.99 -9.63
CA ALA A 153 0.35 4.07 -10.12
C ALA A 153 0.28 4.51 -11.58
N THR A 154 -0.67 3.92 -12.28
CA THR A 154 -1.04 4.31 -13.64
C THR A 154 -2.53 4.59 -13.65
N VAL A 155 -2.91 5.85 -13.86
CA VAL A 155 -4.29 6.35 -13.70
C VAL A 155 -4.81 6.86 -15.03
N SER A 156 -5.98 6.37 -15.46
CA SER A 156 -6.71 6.88 -16.64
C SER A 156 -8.02 7.51 -16.21
N ASP A 157 -8.32 8.69 -16.75
CA ASP A 157 -9.65 9.29 -16.70
C ASP A 157 -10.50 8.73 -17.85
N LEU A 158 -11.48 7.91 -17.50
CA LEU A 158 -12.41 7.27 -18.44
C LEU A 158 -13.40 8.26 -19.03
N LEU A 159 -13.66 9.40 -18.36
CA LEU A 159 -14.54 10.43 -18.89
C LEU A 159 -13.89 11.16 -20.07
N THR A 160 -12.61 11.51 -19.93
CA THR A 160 -11.84 12.24 -20.96
C THR A 160 -10.96 11.35 -21.81
N ASN A 161 -10.98 10.04 -21.55
CA ASN A 161 -10.12 9.03 -22.15
C ASN A 161 -8.63 9.43 -22.16
N THR A 162 -8.17 10.04 -21.06
CA THR A 162 -6.81 10.60 -20.94
C THR A 162 -6.04 9.88 -19.85
N ARG A 163 -4.73 9.66 -20.07
CA ARG A 163 -3.82 9.14 -19.06
C ARG A 163 -3.40 10.29 -18.13
N LEU A 164 -3.80 10.21 -16.86
CA LEU A 164 -3.44 11.21 -15.83
C LEU A 164 -2.08 10.91 -15.20
N MET A 165 -1.75 9.63 -15.03
CA MET A 165 -0.47 9.15 -14.49
C MET A 165 -0.02 7.90 -15.24
N GLU A 166 1.28 7.76 -15.47
CA GLU A 166 1.88 6.59 -16.11
C GLU A 166 3.10 6.10 -15.32
N ASN A 167 2.94 4.96 -14.65
CA ASN A 167 3.96 4.31 -13.81
C ASN A 167 4.68 5.27 -12.85
N GLN A 168 3.95 6.25 -12.31
CA GLN A 168 4.52 7.25 -11.44
C GLN A 168 4.62 6.72 -10.00
N PRO A 169 5.73 6.97 -9.28
CA PRO A 169 5.88 6.53 -7.90
C PRO A 169 4.90 7.27 -6.99
N VAL A 170 4.19 6.52 -6.14
CA VAL A 170 3.24 7.05 -5.14
C VAL A 170 3.84 6.98 -3.75
N VAL A 171 4.38 5.82 -3.36
CA VAL A 171 4.96 5.62 -2.04
C VAL A 171 6.02 4.53 -2.05
N LYS A 172 7.00 4.64 -1.15
CA LYS A 172 8.03 3.61 -0.96
C LYS A 172 7.54 2.54 0.02
N LEU A 173 7.58 1.29 -0.41
CA LEU A 173 7.19 0.12 0.38
C LEU A 173 8.34 -0.32 1.31
N ARG A 174 8.03 -0.92 2.46
CA ARG A 174 8.96 -1.28 3.54
C ARG A 174 9.05 -2.77 3.81
#